data_AF-A0A1Q6ECN1-F1
#
_entry.id   AF-A0A1Q6ECN1-F1
#
_cell.length_a   1.000
_cell.length_b   1.000
_cell.length_c   1.000
_cell.angle_alpha   90.00
_cell.angle_beta   90.00
_cell.angle_gamma   90.00
#
_symmetry.space_group_name_H-M   'P 1'
#
loop_
_entity.id
_entity.type
_entity.pdbx_description
1 polymer ?
#
loop_
_entity_poly.entity_id
_entity_poly.type
_entity_poly.pdbx_seq_one_letter_code
_entity_poly.pdbx_strand_id
1 'polypeptide(L)'
;METTDYCDYELAKKLNACGFDEPCDHYYTHEDAPDGAVWLTGDPRTPRNYNGQQDGCPFAKPICSAPTSWQAHKWLREKKGIAINVIAHDGGKYSHEHVVYLPNYDESATRWGIWHINHTPLFDTYEEALSDGIAEILGLLVGKESEKVITKNE
;
A
#
# COMPACT_ATOMS: atom_id res chain seq x y z
N MET A 1 -4.52 0.34 18.43
CA MET A 1 -4.33 1.04 17.16
C MET A 1 -5.60 1.77 16.86
N GLU A 2 -5.46 2.99 16.38
CA GLU A 2 -6.57 3.82 15.91
C GLU A 2 -6.85 3.50 14.44
N THR A 3 -8.04 3.84 13.96
CA THR A 3 -8.40 3.60 12.54
C THR A 3 -7.47 4.30 11.56
N THR A 4 -6.81 5.38 11.99
CA THR A 4 -5.82 6.15 11.20
C THR A 4 -4.47 5.46 11.07
N ASP A 5 -4.20 4.40 11.84
CA ASP A 5 -2.96 3.63 11.73
C ASP A 5 -2.97 2.67 10.51
N TYR A 6 -4.16 2.44 9.94
CA TYR A 6 -4.38 1.57 8.79
C TYR A 6 -4.27 2.33 7.47
N CYS A 7 -3.70 1.70 6.46
CA CYS A 7 -3.82 2.18 5.09
C CYS A 7 -5.29 2.22 4.71
N ASP A 8 -5.79 3.33 4.16
CA ASP A 8 -7.19 3.41 3.75
C ASP A 8 -7.58 2.34 2.71
N TYR A 9 -8.88 2.19 2.48
CA TYR A 9 -9.40 1.12 1.62
C TYR A 9 -8.83 1.15 0.19
N GLU A 10 -8.66 2.35 -0.39
CA GLU A 10 -8.16 2.47 -1.75
C GLU A 10 -6.65 2.18 -1.83
N LEU A 11 -5.90 2.56 -0.80
CA LEU A 11 -4.49 2.22 -0.66
C LEU A 11 -4.28 0.71 -0.43
N ALA A 12 -5.11 0.10 0.41
CA ALA A 12 -5.11 -1.35 0.64
C ALA A 12 -5.41 -2.15 -0.63
N LYS A 13 -6.35 -1.68 -1.46
CA LYS A 13 -6.61 -2.29 -2.79
C LYS A 13 -5.40 -2.20 -3.72
N LYS A 14 -4.69 -1.06 -3.73
CA LYS A 14 -3.45 -0.91 -4.52
C LYS A 14 -2.35 -1.86 -4.02
N LEU A 15 -2.20 -2.01 -2.70
CA LEU A 15 -1.28 -2.99 -2.10
C LEU A 15 -1.58 -4.40 -2.56
N ASN A 16 -2.86 -4.81 -2.50
CA ASN A 16 -3.31 -6.11 -2.99
C ASN A 16 -3.00 -6.29 -4.48
N ALA A 17 -3.28 -5.29 -5.31
CA ALA A 17 -2.95 -5.33 -6.74
C ALA A 17 -1.45 -5.52 -7.00
N CYS A 18 -0.59 -4.94 -6.16
CA CYS A 18 0.87 -5.15 -6.21
C CYS A 18 1.34 -6.47 -5.57
N GLY A 19 0.42 -7.33 -5.11
CA GLY A 19 0.73 -8.65 -4.55
C GLY A 19 1.02 -8.66 -3.05
N PHE A 20 0.50 -7.70 -2.28
CA PHE A 20 0.57 -7.77 -0.81
C PHE A 20 -0.19 -9.00 -0.29
N ASP A 21 0.50 -9.85 0.47
CA ASP A 21 -0.01 -11.16 0.91
C ASP A 21 0.23 -11.44 2.40
N GLU A 22 0.67 -10.45 3.17
CA GLU A 22 0.95 -10.64 4.59
C GLU A 22 -0.33 -10.78 5.42
N PRO A 23 -0.27 -11.50 6.55
CA PRO A 23 -1.39 -11.59 7.46
C PRO A 23 -1.67 -10.23 8.13
N CYS A 24 -2.93 -9.80 8.11
CA CYS A 24 -3.41 -8.62 8.82
C CYS A 24 -4.36 -9.05 9.95
N ASP A 25 -4.44 -8.24 11.00
CA ASP A 25 -5.42 -8.42 12.07
C ASP A 25 -6.81 -7.91 11.67
N HIS A 26 -6.87 -6.94 10.75
CA HIS A 26 -8.09 -6.33 10.22
C HIS A 26 -8.20 -6.47 8.70
N TYR A 27 -9.40 -6.20 8.22
CA TYR A 27 -9.77 -6.18 6.82
C TYR A 27 -10.92 -5.20 6.57
N TYR A 28 -11.00 -4.77 5.31
CA TYR A 28 -12.10 -3.99 4.79
C TYR A 28 -13.18 -4.91 4.22
N THR A 29 -14.43 -4.63 4.55
CA THR A 29 -15.60 -5.34 4.04
C THR A 29 -16.75 -4.38 3.72
N HIS A 30 -17.57 -4.77 2.76
CA HIS A 30 -18.87 -4.16 2.49
C HIS A 30 -20.04 -5.02 3.00
N GLU A 31 -19.73 -6.17 3.62
CA GLU A 31 -20.73 -7.02 4.26
C GLU A 31 -21.46 -6.22 5.33
N ASP A 32 -22.79 -6.22 5.25
CA ASP A 32 -23.71 -5.48 6.12
C ASP A 32 -23.52 -3.94 6.19
N ALA A 33 -22.57 -3.39 5.43
CA ALA A 33 -22.38 -1.96 5.31
C ALA A 33 -23.47 -1.33 4.44
N PRO A 34 -23.95 -0.11 4.76
CA PRO A 34 -24.82 0.67 3.88
C PRO A 34 -24.24 0.78 2.46
N ASP A 35 -25.09 0.97 1.46
CA ASP A 35 -24.64 1.09 0.07
C ASP A 35 -23.57 2.18 -0.08
N GLY A 36 -22.42 1.80 -0.64
CA GLY A 36 -21.26 2.67 -0.83
C GLY A 36 -20.34 2.83 0.40
N ALA A 37 -20.72 2.30 1.58
CA ALA A 37 -19.87 2.32 2.76
C ALA A 37 -18.94 1.10 2.82
N VAL A 38 -17.77 1.30 3.43
CA VAL A 38 -16.78 0.25 3.73
C VAL A 38 -16.55 0.26 5.24
N TRP A 39 -16.55 -0.92 5.85
CA TRP A 39 -16.22 -1.09 7.25
C TRP A 39 -14.83 -1.69 7.42
N LEU A 40 -14.11 -1.22 8.44
CA LEU A 40 -12.90 -1.85 8.96
C LEU A 40 -13.30 -2.77 10.11
N THR A 41 -13.04 -4.06 9.96
CA THR A 41 -13.35 -5.09 10.96
C THR A 41 -12.18 -6.06 11.10
N GLY A 42 -12.13 -6.88 12.14
CA GLY A 42 -10.99 -7.76 12.35
C GLY A 42 -11.07 -8.62 13.61
N ASP A 43 -10.17 -9.60 13.68
CA ASP A 43 -9.88 -10.35 14.90
C ASP A 43 -8.34 -10.44 15.06
N PRO A 44 -7.76 -9.62 15.96
CA PRO A 44 -6.31 -9.61 16.17
C PRO A 44 -5.74 -10.91 16.73
N ARG A 45 -6.58 -11.84 17.20
CA ARG A 45 -6.13 -13.15 17.69
C ARG A 45 -5.85 -14.13 16.55
N THR A 46 -6.39 -13.89 15.36
CA THR A 46 -6.22 -14.74 14.18
C THR A 46 -5.87 -13.93 12.93
N PRO A 47 -4.69 -13.28 12.87
CA PRO A 47 -4.25 -12.57 11.69
C PRO A 47 -4.14 -13.50 10.48
N ARG A 48 -4.63 -13.07 9.32
CA ARG A 48 -4.59 -13.84 8.07
C ARG A 48 -4.53 -12.91 6.87
N ASN A 49 -4.10 -13.46 5.74
CA ASN A 49 -4.22 -12.76 4.47
C ASN A 49 -5.68 -12.85 4.01
N TYR A 50 -6.35 -11.70 3.96
CA TYR A 50 -7.74 -11.58 3.51
C TYR A 50 -7.86 -11.29 2.01
N ASN A 51 -6.75 -11.04 1.33
CA ASN A 51 -6.73 -10.85 -0.12
C ASN A 51 -7.02 -12.16 -0.84
N GLY A 52 -7.88 -12.11 -1.86
CA GLY A 52 -8.25 -13.29 -2.66
C GLY A 52 -9.24 -14.25 -1.99
N GLN A 53 -9.70 -13.95 -0.76
CA GLN A 53 -10.80 -14.66 -0.13
C GLN A 53 -12.11 -14.18 -0.75
N GLN A 54 -12.47 -14.74 -1.91
CA GLN A 54 -13.87 -14.93 -2.23
C GLN A 54 -14.31 -16.14 -1.42
N ASP A 55 -14.89 -15.90 -0.25
CA ASP A 55 -15.73 -16.93 0.33
C ASP A 55 -16.73 -17.28 -0.77
N GLY A 56 -16.92 -18.57 -1.07
CA GLY A 56 -17.83 -19.04 -2.14
C GLY A 56 -19.30 -18.63 -1.96
N CYS A 57 -19.57 -17.70 -1.05
CA CYS A 57 -20.78 -16.95 -0.86
C CYS A 57 -20.85 -15.80 -1.89
N PRO A 58 -21.74 -15.84 -2.88
CA PRO A 58 -21.90 -14.78 -3.88
C PRO A 58 -22.40 -13.44 -3.30
N PHE A 59 -22.70 -13.39 -2.00
CA PHE A 59 -23.13 -12.20 -1.26
C PHE A 59 -22.01 -11.55 -0.45
N ALA A 60 -20.91 -12.27 -0.20
CA ALA A 60 -19.71 -11.72 0.42
C ALA A 60 -18.99 -10.87 -0.63
N LYS A 61 -19.28 -9.57 -0.62
CA LYS A 61 -18.54 -8.55 -1.37
C LYS A 61 -17.03 -8.69 -1.06
N PRO A 62 -16.12 -8.36 -1.99
CA PRO A 62 -14.71 -8.70 -1.86
C PRO A 62 -14.10 -8.12 -0.57
N ILE A 63 -13.49 -9.00 0.21
CA ILE A 63 -12.71 -8.64 1.39
C ILE A 63 -11.32 -8.18 0.93
N CYS A 64 -10.76 -7.17 1.59
CA CYS A 64 -9.39 -6.71 1.36
C CYS A 64 -8.65 -6.61 2.69
N SER A 65 -7.43 -7.16 2.78
CA SER A 65 -6.58 -6.99 3.96
C SER A 65 -6.43 -5.51 4.31
N ALA A 66 -6.51 -5.16 5.59
CA ALA A 66 -6.28 -3.79 6.07
C ALA A 66 -4.93 -3.74 6.80
N PRO A 67 -3.82 -3.56 6.08
CA PRO A 67 -2.51 -3.41 6.70
C PRO A 67 -2.37 -2.05 7.36
N THR A 68 -1.49 -1.99 8.34
CA THR A 68 -1.03 -0.72 8.91
C THR A 68 -0.08 -0.03 7.95
N SER A 69 0.04 1.29 8.01
CA SER A 69 1.06 2.02 7.24
C SER A 69 2.47 1.49 7.52
N TRP A 70 2.73 1.08 8.77
CA TRP A 70 3.98 0.41 9.14
C TRP A 70 4.17 -0.94 8.44
N GLN A 71 3.13 -1.77 8.39
CA GLN A 71 3.18 -3.10 7.78
C GLN A 71 3.37 -2.98 6.26
N ALA A 72 2.63 -2.07 5.62
CA ALA A 72 2.79 -1.77 4.20
C ALA A 72 4.20 -1.28 3.87
N HIS A 73 4.73 -0.34 4.66
CA HIS A 73 6.09 0.17 4.48
C HIS A 73 7.16 -0.91 4.71
N LYS A 74 6.96 -1.81 5.68
CA LYS A 74 7.84 -2.96 5.91
C LYS A 74 7.82 -3.93 4.72
N TRP A 75 6.65 -4.29 4.24
CA TRP A 75 6.49 -5.16 3.09
C TRP A 75 7.16 -4.59 1.84
N LEU A 76 7.02 -3.29 1.58
CA LEU A 76 7.72 -2.61 0.47
C LEU A 76 9.24 -2.78 0.59
N ARG A 77 9.82 -2.63 1.78
CA ARG A 77 11.26 -2.82 1.99
C ARG A 77 11.68 -4.27 1.79
N GLU A 78 10.99 -5.21 2.42
CA GLU A 78 11.43 -6.60 2.51
C GLU A 78 11.11 -7.40 1.23
N LYS A 79 9.95 -7.14 0.62
CA LYS A 79 9.46 -7.90 -0.54
C LYS A 79 9.67 -7.19 -1.86
N LYS A 80 9.59 -5.85 -1.86
CA LYS A 80 9.76 -5.06 -3.08
C LYS A 80 11.13 -4.39 -3.16
N GLY A 81 11.93 -4.40 -2.10
CA GLY A 81 13.22 -3.71 -2.07
C GLY A 81 13.10 -2.19 -2.16
N ILE A 82 11.99 -1.61 -1.70
CA ILE A 82 11.70 -0.18 -1.79
C ILE A 82 11.56 0.41 -0.38
N ALA A 83 12.38 1.41 -0.07
CA ALA A 83 12.24 2.21 1.14
C ALA A 83 11.74 3.62 0.79
N ILE A 84 10.74 4.06 1.55
CA ILE A 84 10.24 5.45 1.55
C ILE A 84 10.88 6.14 2.76
N ASN A 85 11.57 7.25 2.53
CA ASN A 85 12.10 8.08 3.62
C ASN A 85 11.17 9.25 3.86
N VAL A 86 10.84 9.49 5.12
CA VAL A 86 10.13 10.69 5.54
C VAL A 86 11.13 11.65 6.16
N ILE A 87 11.11 12.90 5.73
CA ILE A 87 12.01 13.96 6.15
C ILE A 87 11.21 15.01 6.91
N ALA A 88 11.69 15.39 8.08
CA ALA A 88 11.17 16.51 8.84
C ALA A 88 11.82 17.80 8.35
N HIS A 89 11.00 18.83 8.15
CA HIS A 89 11.41 20.18 7.74
C HIS A 89 11.15 21.18 8.87
N ASP A 90 11.79 22.34 8.76
CA ASP A 90 11.50 23.47 9.64
C ASP A 90 10.01 23.84 9.60
N GLY A 91 9.50 24.34 10.73
CA GLY A 91 8.08 24.68 10.87
C GLY A 91 7.16 23.50 11.17
N GLY A 92 7.71 22.35 11.57
CA GLY A 92 6.93 21.17 11.98
C GLY A 92 6.25 20.45 10.81
N LYS A 93 6.83 20.56 9.61
CA LYS A 93 6.31 19.95 8.39
C LYS A 93 7.09 18.68 8.05
N TYR A 94 6.45 17.80 7.29
CA TYR A 94 7.05 16.56 6.81
C TYR A 94 6.94 16.46 5.30
N SER A 95 7.90 15.81 4.64
CA SER A 95 7.76 15.33 3.28
C SER A 95 8.20 13.88 3.21
N HIS A 96 7.78 13.16 2.18
CA HIS A 96 8.49 11.95 1.79
C HIS A 96 9.48 12.28 0.67
N GLU A 97 10.69 11.78 0.75
CA GLU A 97 11.72 12.04 -0.23
C GLU A 97 12.35 10.71 -0.63
N HIS A 98 12.60 10.57 -1.94
CA HIS A 98 13.44 9.54 -2.52
C HIS A 98 12.99 8.09 -2.23
N VAL A 99 12.56 7.42 -3.30
CA VAL A 99 12.50 5.96 -3.36
C VAL A 99 13.93 5.43 -3.24
N VAL A 100 14.30 4.88 -2.10
CA VAL A 100 15.59 4.21 -1.93
C VAL A 100 15.39 2.74 -2.29
N TYR A 101 16.00 2.32 -3.39
CA TYR A 101 16.08 0.92 -3.74
C TYR A 101 17.11 0.22 -2.84
N LEU A 102 16.66 -0.82 -2.16
CA LEU A 102 17.47 -1.63 -1.26
C LEU A 102 18.19 -2.74 -2.05
N PRO A 103 19.23 -3.38 -1.49
CA PRO A 103 19.99 -4.42 -2.20
C PRO A 103 19.17 -5.62 -2.68
N ASN A 104 17.99 -5.85 -2.11
CA ASN A 104 17.03 -6.89 -2.50
C ASN A 104 16.04 -6.42 -3.58
N TYR A 105 16.23 -5.24 -4.17
CA TYR A 105 15.42 -4.76 -5.28
C TYR A 105 15.70 -5.53 -6.57
N ASP A 106 14.65 -5.95 -7.27
CA ASP A 106 14.79 -6.60 -8.58
C ASP A 106 15.00 -5.56 -9.69
N GLU A 107 16.26 -5.32 -10.03
CA GLU A 107 16.67 -4.39 -11.10
C GLU A 107 16.13 -4.78 -12.49
N SER A 108 15.81 -6.07 -12.73
CA SER A 108 15.25 -6.52 -14.01
C SER A 108 13.84 -5.97 -14.27
N ALA A 109 13.18 -5.45 -13.23
CA ALA A 109 11.84 -4.91 -13.31
C ALA A 109 11.76 -3.43 -13.72
N THR A 110 12.88 -2.68 -13.85
CA THR A 110 12.81 -1.23 -14.14
C THR A 110 13.99 -0.62 -14.89
N ARG A 111 13.71 0.31 -15.83
CA ARG A 111 14.69 1.31 -16.29
C ARG A 111 14.85 2.42 -15.24
N TRP A 112 16.10 2.65 -14.89
CA TRP A 112 16.66 3.56 -13.89
C TRP A 112 16.05 4.95 -13.77
N GLY A 113 15.96 5.41 -12.52
CA GLY A 113 15.82 6.81 -12.13
C GLY A 113 15.82 6.91 -10.61
N ILE A 114 16.79 7.62 -10.01
CA ILE A 114 16.53 8.30 -8.74
C ILE A 114 15.39 9.25 -9.09
N TRP A 115 14.17 8.91 -8.68
CA TRP A 115 13.09 9.87 -8.76
C TRP A 115 13.42 10.91 -7.70
N HIS A 116 14.16 11.94 -8.12
CA HIS A 116 14.04 13.24 -7.49
C HIS A 116 12.59 13.62 -7.70
N ILE A 117 11.76 13.33 -6.69
CA ILE A 117 10.41 13.83 -6.62
C ILE A 117 10.59 15.34 -6.44
N ASN A 118 10.69 16.03 -7.58
CA ASN A 118 10.78 17.47 -7.61
C ASN A 118 9.45 17.97 -7.06
N HIS A 119 9.46 18.39 -5.79
CA HIS A 119 8.33 18.90 -5.02
C HIS A 119 7.43 17.82 -4.42
N THR A 120 7.94 17.09 -3.44
CA THR A 120 7.03 16.42 -2.52
C THR A 120 6.20 17.47 -1.75
N PRO A 121 4.87 17.33 -1.69
CA PRO A 121 4.05 18.13 -0.78
C PRO A 121 4.57 18.09 0.66
N LEU A 122 4.36 19.20 1.37
CA LEU A 122 4.61 19.29 2.81
C LEU A 122 3.33 18.94 3.56
N PHE A 123 3.45 18.00 4.50
CA PHE A 123 2.39 17.47 5.34
C PHE A 123 2.53 17.96 6.78
N ASP A 124 1.42 17.93 7.52
CA ASP A 124 1.39 18.31 8.94
C ASP A 124 1.88 17.17 9.85
N THR A 125 1.82 15.93 9.37
CA THR A 125 2.22 14.75 10.15
C THR A 125 3.16 13.82 9.39
N TYR A 126 3.89 13.01 10.15
CA TYR A 126 4.73 11.95 9.60
C TYR A 126 3.90 10.90 8.86
N GLU A 127 2.76 10.52 9.43
CA GLU A 127 1.86 9.49 8.93
C GLU A 127 1.25 9.87 7.58
N GLU A 128 0.86 11.14 7.40
CA GLU A 128 0.39 11.65 6.10
C GLU A 128 1.48 11.57 5.04
N ALA A 129 2.70 12.02 5.36
CA ALA A 129 3.83 11.95 4.44
C ALA A 129 4.18 10.49 4.07
N LEU A 130 4.18 9.57 5.04
CA LEU A 130 4.42 8.15 4.79
C LEU A 130 3.31 7.55 3.91
N SER A 131 2.05 7.83 4.22
CA SER A 131 0.90 7.33 3.48
C SER A 131 0.93 7.78 2.01
N ASP A 132 1.23 9.06 1.77
CA ASP A 132 1.37 9.61 0.43
C ASP A 132 2.52 8.95 -0.35
N GLY A 133 3.68 8.76 0.30
CA GLY A 133 4.81 8.06 -0.32
C GLY A 133 4.51 6.60 -0.66
N ILE A 134 3.72 5.89 0.18
CA ILE A 134 3.24 4.54 -0.12
C ILE A 134 2.31 4.59 -1.34
N ALA A 135 1.36 5.53 -1.37
CA ALA A 135 0.40 5.67 -2.45
C ALA A 135 1.06 5.94 -3.80
N GLU A 136 2.07 6.82 -3.84
CA GLU A 136 2.84 7.14 -5.03
C GLU A 136 3.57 5.90 -5.57
N ILE A 137 4.30 5.19 -4.71
CA ILE A 137 5.05 3.99 -5.10
C ILE A 137 4.16 2.90 -5.67
N LEU A 138 3.01 2.66 -5.04
CA LEU A 138 2.08 1.66 -5.54
C LEU A 138 1.49 2.07 -6.89
N GLY A 139 1.22 3.36 -7.10
CA GLY A 139 0.81 3.88 -8.41
C GLY A 139 1.82 3.55 -9.52
N LEU A 140 3.11 3.73 -9.23
CA LEU A 140 4.20 3.38 -10.16
C LEU A 140 4.31 1.87 -10.39
N LEU A 141 4.10 1.04 -9.37
CA LEU A 141 4.13 -0.42 -9.50
C LEU A 141 2.97 -0.95 -10.33
N VAL A 142 1.74 -0.49 -10.08
CA VAL A 142 0.55 -0.88 -10.85
C VAL A 142 0.67 -0.49 -12.33
N GLY A 143 1.16 0.73 -12.62
CA GLY A 143 1.41 1.16 -14.00
C GLY A 143 2.34 0.21 -14.76
N LYS A 144 3.43 -0.24 -14.13
CA LYS A 144 4.39 -1.19 -14.75
C LYS A 144 3.81 -2.57 -15.02
N GLU A 145 2.99 -3.09 -14.13
CA GLU A 145 2.35 -4.40 -14.34
C GLU A 145 1.41 -4.37 -15.55
N SER A 146 0.70 -3.26 -15.75
CA SER A 146 -0.15 -3.07 -16.94
C SER A 146 0.65 -3.03 -18.25
N GLU A 147 1.85 -2.43 -18.27
CA GLU A 147 2.73 -2.38 -19.45
C GLU A 147 3.34 -3.75 -19.81
N LYS A 148 3.73 -4.57 -18.82
CA LYS A 148 4.27 -5.92 -19.04
C LYS A 148 3.24 -6.91 -19.61
N VAL A 149 1.95 -6.69 -19.36
CA VAL A 149 0.87 -7.52 -19.91
C VAL A 149 0.65 -7.23 -21.39
N ILE A 150 0.86 -5.98 -21.84
CA ILE A 150 0.69 -5.58 -23.24
C ILE A 150 1.80 -6.19 -24.11
N THR A 151 3.04 -6.23 -23.64
CA THR A 151 4.20 -6.70 -24.43
C THR A 151 4.34 -8.23 -24.52
N LYS A 152 3.54 -9.01 -23.79
CA LYS A 152 3.54 -10.48 -23.87
C LYS A 152 2.51 -11.07 -24.85
N ASN A 153 1.67 -10.22 -25.45
CA ASN A 153 0.61 -10.63 -26.38
C ASN A 153 0.92 -10.31 -27.85
N GLU A 154 2.18 -9.98 -28.17
CA GLU A 154 2.72 -9.82 -29.54
C GLU A 154 3.66 -10.99 -29.88
#